data_AF-A0A3D5KLW4-F1
#
_entry.id   AF-A0A3D5KLW4-F1
#
_cell.length_a   1.000
_cell.length_b   1.000
_cell.length_c   1.000
_cell.angle_alpha   90.00
_cell.angle_beta   90.00
_cell.angle_gamma   90.00
#
_symmetry.space_group_name_H-M   'P 1'
#
loop_
_entity.id
_entity.type
_entity.pdbx_description
1 polymer ?
#
loop_
_entity_poly.entity_id
_entity_poly.type
_entity_poly.pdbx_seq_one_letter_code
_entity_poly.pdbx_strand_id
1 'polypeptide(L)'
;RSNSFKSLGYTIDVNVGNIKSAISDLKRGLYVITKNRLLELNLDGRTYYALNDVAIIAKLNRSLLMKTYLESHKYKDSTLIPTPKCTGIMVSSAYGSTAWNLAVNGAITLEDDIDVMLLNFRESPLKP
;
A
#
# COMPACT_ATOMS: atom_id res chain seq x y z
N ARG A 1 -12.50 -19.71 -19.26
CA ARG A 1 -11.26 -20.04 -18.51
C ARG A 1 -10.26 -18.93 -18.79
N SER A 2 -10.16 -17.92 -17.91
CA SER A 2 -9.33 -16.73 -18.14
C SER A 2 -7.86 -17.02 -17.80
N ASN A 3 -6.97 -16.81 -18.76
CA ASN A 3 -5.52 -16.89 -18.58
C ASN A 3 -5.02 -15.77 -17.65
N SER A 4 -4.73 -16.09 -16.39
CA SER A 4 -4.08 -15.21 -15.41
C SER A 4 -2.56 -15.05 -15.63
N PHE A 5 -2.06 -15.32 -16.84
CA PHE A 5 -0.63 -15.47 -17.16
C PHE A 5 0.04 -14.25 -17.83
N LYS A 6 -0.63 -13.09 -17.90
CA LYS A 6 -0.24 -12.01 -18.83
C LYS A 6 0.55 -10.82 -18.25
N SER A 7 0.74 -10.70 -16.94
CA SER A 7 1.52 -9.58 -16.39
C SER A 7 2.54 -10.04 -15.35
N LEU A 8 3.80 -9.65 -15.54
CA LEU A 8 4.81 -9.68 -14.50
C LEU A 8 4.41 -8.63 -13.45
N GLY A 9 3.83 -9.08 -12.34
CA GLY A 9 3.47 -8.20 -11.22
C GLY A 9 4.71 -7.75 -10.47
N TYR A 10 4.65 -6.59 -9.81
CA TYR A 10 5.78 -5.99 -9.10
C TYR A 10 6.44 -6.93 -8.06
N THR A 11 5.65 -7.82 -7.44
CA THR A 11 6.11 -8.76 -6.40
C THR A 11 6.44 -10.17 -6.93
N ILE A 12 6.43 -10.39 -8.25
CA ILE A 12 6.61 -11.74 -8.83
C ILE A 12 8.04 -11.93 -9.32
N ASP A 13 8.79 -12.79 -8.62
CA ASP A 13 10.18 -13.13 -8.97
C ASP A 13 10.30 -14.38 -9.89
N VAL A 14 9.22 -15.15 -10.04
CA VAL A 14 9.21 -16.43 -10.75
C VAL A 14 8.17 -16.43 -11.87
N ASN A 15 8.58 -16.85 -13.06
CA ASN A 15 7.70 -17.07 -14.21
C ASN A 15 7.44 -18.59 -14.38
N VAL A 16 6.33 -18.95 -15.01
CA VAL A 16 6.02 -20.35 -15.39
C VAL A 16 7.19 -21.01 -16.14
N GLY A 17 7.90 -20.25 -16.98
CA GLY A 17 9.05 -20.75 -17.74
C GLY A 17 10.24 -21.22 -16.89
N ASN A 18 10.39 -20.72 -15.65
CA ASN A 18 11.51 -21.05 -14.76
C ASN A 18 11.07 -21.69 -13.44
N ILE A 19 9.82 -22.16 -13.34
CA ILE A 19 9.30 -22.76 -12.10
C ILE A 19 10.12 -23.97 -11.63
N LYS A 20 10.63 -24.79 -12.56
CA LYS A 20 11.44 -25.97 -12.23
C LYS A 20 12.78 -25.58 -11.61
N SER A 21 13.45 -24.56 -12.14
CA SER A 21 14.71 -24.07 -11.57
C SER A 21 14.46 -23.37 -10.24
N ALA A 22 13.41 -22.55 -10.11
CA ALA A 22 13.05 -21.90 -8.86
C ALA A 22 12.80 -22.89 -7.71
N ILE A 23 12.10 -24.01 -7.99
CA ILE A 23 11.91 -25.08 -7.00
C ILE A 23 13.24 -25.75 -6.62
N SER A 24 14.12 -25.97 -7.60
CA SER A 24 15.45 -26.52 -7.35
C SER A 24 16.29 -25.60 -6.46
N ASP A 25 16.27 -24.30 -6.74
CA ASP A 25 16.99 -23.28 -5.98
C ASP A 25 16.45 -23.17 -4.55
N LEU A 26 15.12 -23.20 -4.38
CA LEU A 26 14.47 -23.26 -3.06
C LEU A 26 14.95 -24.46 -2.23
N LYS A 27 14.99 -25.66 -2.82
CA LYS A 27 15.47 -26.89 -2.13
C LYS A 27 16.95 -26.82 -1.75
N ARG A 28 17.74 -26.08 -2.52
CA ARG A 28 19.18 -25.90 -2.30
C ARG A 28 19.51 -24.74 -1.35
N GLY A 29 18.49 -24.01 -0.87
CA GLY A 29 18.70 -22.83 -0.05
C GLY A 29 19.18 -21.60 -0.84
N LEU A 30 19.04 -21.61 -2.16
CA LEU A 30 19.49 -20.55 -3.07
C LEU A 30 18.37 -19.51 -3.24
N TYR A 31 18.06 -18.78 -2.17
CA TYR A 31 17.07 -17.71 -2.18
C TYR A 31 17.48 -16.59 -1.21
N VAL A 32 16.90 -15.40 -1.40
CA VAL A 32 17.05 -14.28 -0.47
C VAL A 32 15.72 -14.09 0.25
N ILE A 33 15.78 -13.88 1.57
CA ILE A 33 14.61 -13.50 2.36
C ILE A 33 14.61 -11.97 2.45
N THR A 34 13.62 -11.33 1.84
CA THR A 34 13.38 -9.90 2.00
C THR A 34 12.42 -9.66 3.17
N LYS A 35 12.69 -8.65 3.99
CA LYS A 35 11.82 -8.24 5.09
C LYS A 35 11.08 -6.97 4.69
N ASN A 36 9.76 -7.04 4.66
CA ASN A 36 8.92 -5.93 4.25
C ASN A 36 8.24 -5.32 5.47
N ARG A 37 8.24 -3.99 5.53
CA ARG A 37 7.47 -3.26 6.55
C ARG A 37 5.99 -3.37 6.19
N LEU A 38 5.17 -3.62 7.20
CA LEU A 38 3.71 -3.64 7.08
C LEU A 38 3.14 -2.36 7.69
N LEU A 39 2.01 -1.92 7.14
CA LEU A 39 1.17 -0.93 7.80
C LEU A 39 0.39 -1.61 8.92
N GLU A 40 0.47 -1.05 10.12
CA GLU A 40 -0.37 -1.45 11.24
C GLU A 40 -1.53 -0.46 11.39
N LEU A 41 -2.76 -0.98 11.45
CA LEU A 41 -3.97 -0.21 11.70
C LEU A 41 -4.57 -0.65 13.03
N ASN A 42 -4.72 0.29 13.95
CA ASN A 42 -5.45 0.10 15.19
C ASN A 42 -6.84 0.77 15.09
N LEU A 43 -7.90 -0.04 15.13
CA LEU A 43 -9.28 0.41 15.01
C LEU A 43 -10.15 -0.31 16.05
N ASP A 44 -10.85 0.45 16.89
CA ASP A 44 -11.76 -0.05 17.93
C ASP A 44 -11.14 -1.15 18.81
N GLY A 45 -9.87 -0.95 19.20
CA GLY A 45 -9.11 -1.89 20.03
C GLY A 45 -8.63 -3.15 19.29
N ARG A 46 -8.77 -3.20 17.96
CA ARG A 46 -8.28 -4.31 17.12
C ARG A 46 -7.15 -3.85 16.22
N THR A 47 -6.18 -4.73 16.03
CA THR A 47 -5.02 -4.50 15.18
C THR A 47 -5.16 -5.27 13.88
N TYR A 48 -4.93 -4.58 12.76
CA TYR A 48 -4.93 -5.12 11.41
C TYR A 48 -3.59 -4.79 10.75
N TYR A 49 -3.19 -5.64 9.79
CA TYR A 49 -1.95 -5.46 9.04
C TYR A 49 -2.23 -5.40 7.55
N ALA A 50 -1.61 -4.46 6.85
CA ALA A 50 -1.67 -4.35 5.40
C ALA A 50 -0.27 -4.26 4.81
N LEU A 51 -0.04 -4.98 3.70
CA LEU A 51 1.21 -4.87 2.94
C LEU A 51 1.24 -3.59 2.10
N ASN A 52 0.14 -3.29 1.41
CA ASN A 52 0.06 -2.21 0.44
C ASN A 52 -0.54 -0.96 1.07
N ASP A 53 -1.87 -0.96 1.23
CA ASP A 53 -2.64 0.26 1.47
C ASP A 53 -3.66 0.06 2.60
N VAL A 54 -3.88 1.12 3.37
CA VAL A 54 -5.04 1.29 4.25
C VAL A 54 -5.82 2.50 3.76
N ALA A 55 -7.07 2.32 3.38
CA ALA A 55 -7.92 3.38 2.86
C ALA A 55 -9.19 3.55 3.68
N ILE A 56 -9.53 4.81 3.97
CA ILE A 56 -10.81 5.21 4.55
C ILE A 56 -11.57 5.95 3.47
N ILE A 57 -12.72 5.42 3.06
CA ILE A 57 -13.49 5.96 1.94
C ILE A 57 -14.92 6.21 2.38
N ALA A 58 -15.44 7.38 2.05
CA ALA A 58 -16.83 7.71 2.26
C ALA A 58 -17.73 6.76 1.47
N LYS A 59 -18.96 6.54 1.96
CA LYS A 59 -20.00 5.96 1.12
C LYS A 59 -20.24 6.83 -0.12
N LEU A 60 -20.73 6.21 -1.19
CA LEU A 60 -21.01 6.89 -2.46
C LEU A 60 -21.77 8.20 -2.24
N ASN A 61 -21.35 9.26 -2.95
CA ASN A 61 -21.92 10.61 -2.87
C ASN A 61 -21.84 11.28 -1.48
N ARG A 62 -20.92 10.85 -0.60
CA ARG A 62 -20.61 11.50 0.68
C ARG A 62 -19.17 12.02 0.67
N SER A 63 -18.90 12.93 1.60
CA SER A 63 -17.55 13.45 1.86
C SER A 63 -17.18 13.21 3.32
N LEU A 64 -15.88 13.10 3.58
CA LEU A 64 -15.29 13.08 4.90
C LEU A 64 -14.75 14.45 5.26
N LEU A 65 -14.88 14.78 6.54
CA LEU A 65 -14.19 15.87 7.21
C LEU A 65 -13.43 15.22 8.36
N MET A 66 -12.10 15.29 8.31
CA MET A 66 -11.25 14.64 9.30
C MET A 66 -10.01 15.49 9.61
N LYS A 67 -9.44 15.29 10.79
CA LYS A 67 -8.14 15.85 11.17
C LYS A 67 -7.14 14.71 11.17
N THR A 68 -6.05 14.89 10.43
CA THR A 68 -4.99 13.89 10.33
C THR A 68 -3.76 14.41 11.05
N TYR A 69 -3.21 13.60 11.94
CA TYR A 69 -2.00 13.94 12.68
C TYR A 69 -0.91 12.95 12.28
N LEU A 70 0.28 13.47 12.01
CA LEU A 70 1.48 12.69 11.76
C LEU A 70 2.37 12.72 13.00
N GLU A 71 2.67 11.55 13.53
CA GLU A 71 3.64 11.36 14.60
C GLU A 71 4.81 10.57 14.03
N SER A 72 6.04 11.02 14.31
CA SER A 72 7.26 10.35 13.88
C SER A 72 8.12 10.11 15.09
N HIS A 73 8.78 8.95 15.18
CA HIS A 73 9.74 8.69 16.26
C HIS A 73 10.91 9.71 16.29
N LYS A 74 11.16 10.42 15.18
CA LYS A 74 12.19 11.46 15.09
C LYS A 74 11.74 12.81 15.65
N TYR A 75 10.45 13.10 15.66
CA TYR A 75 9.88 14.37 16.08
C TYR A 75 8.92 14.15 17.24
N LYS A 76 9.20 14.77 18.39
CA LYS A 76 8.42 14.53 19.63
C LYS A 76 6.96 15.02 19.56
N ASP A 77 6.66 15.92 18.62
CA ASP A 77 5.35 16.56 18.51
C ASP A 77 4.57 16.03 17.30
N SER A 78 3.27 15.81 17.50
CA SER A 78 2.34 15.50 16.42
C SER A 78 2.21 16.71 15.49
N THR A 79 2.35 16.49 14.18
CA THR A 79 2.12 17.53 13.18
C THR A 79 0.72 17.36 12.59
N LEU A 80 -0.10 18.41 12.65
CA LEU A 80 -1.39 18.42 11.96
C LEU A 80 -1.15 18.51 10.46
N ILE A 81 -1.62 17.52 9.72
CA ILE A 81 -1.58 17.51 8.26
C ILE A 81 -2.89 18.14 7.75
N PRO A 82 -2.81 19.25 6.98
CA PRO A 82 -3.99 19.86 6.38
C PRO A 82 -4.73 18.84 5.52
N THR A 83 -5.89 18.39 6.00
CA THR A 83 -6.73 17.41 5.32
C THR A 83 -7.97 18.14 4.80
N PRO A 84 -8.03 18.47 3.50
CA PRO A 84 -9.20 19.13 2.94
C PRO A 84 -10.41 18.19 2.97
N LYS A 85 -11.62 18.74 2.80
CA LYS A 85 -12.81 17.94 2.53
C LYS A 85 -12.53 17.01 1.35
N CYS A 86 -12.67 15.71 1.58
CA CYS A 86 -12.32 14.67 0.63
C CYS A 86 -13.42 13.61 0.57
N THR A 87 -13.32 12.67 -0.35
CA THR A 87 -14.16 11.46 -0.41
C THR A 87 -13.48 10.27 0.25
N GLY A 88 -12.21 10.42 0.62
CA GLY A 88 -11.45 9.43 1.37
C GLY A 88 -9.99 9.83 1.53
N ILE A 89 -9.28 9.03 2.31
CA ILE A 89 -7.85 9.15 2.55
C ILE A 89 -7.22 7.75 2.48
N MET A 90 -5.96 7.68 2.05
CA MET A 90 -5.21 6.44 1.98
C MET A 90 -3.81 6.64 2.54
N VAL A 91 -3.37 5.67 3.33
CA VAL A 91 -1.98 5.48 3.72
C VAL A 91 -1.44 4.31 2.92
N SER A 92 -0.41 4.54 2.10
CA SER A 92 0.25 3.53 1.27
C SER A 92 1.66 3.29 1.79
N SER A 93 2.08 2.04 1.84
CA SER A 93 3.49 1.67 1.96
C SER A 93 4.22 1.89 0.63
N ALA A 94 5.54 1.74 0.62
CA ALA A 94 6.31 1.75 -0.63
C ALA A 94 5.87 0.65 -1.62
N TYR A 95 5.50 -0.53 -1.11
CA TYR A 95 4.94 -1.63 -1.92
C TYR A 95 3.59 -1.26 -2.54
N GLY A 96 2.76 -0.51 -1.81
CA GLY A 96 1.49 0.01 -2.30
C GLY A 96 1.63 1.02 -3.44
N SER A 97 2.82 1.63 -3.61
CA SER A 97 3.05 2.70 -4.60
C SER A 97 2.74 2.30 -6.04
N THR A 98 2.85 1.01 -6.38
CA THR A 98 2.55 0.44 -7.70
C THR A 98 1.16 -0.19 -7.80
N ALA A 99 0.42 -0.24 -6.70
CA ALA A 99 -0.92 -0.81 -6.59
C ALA A 99 -2.00 0.28 -6.70
N TRP A 100 -2.87 0.43 -5.69
CA TRP A 100 -3.99 1.37 -5.78
C TRP A 100 -3.51 2.81 -5.77
N ASN A 101 -2.44 3.12 -5.03
CA ASN A 101 -1.76 4.40 -5.06
C ASN A 101 -1.49 4.87 -6.51
N LEU A 102 -0.97 4.01 -7.38
CA LEU A 102 -0.72 4.37 -8.78
C LEU A 102 -2.00 4.68 -9.55
N ALA A 103 -3.06 3.91 -9.30
CA ALA A 103 -4.36 4.11 -9.98
C ALA A 103 -5.07 5.40 -9.58
N VAL A 104 -4.62 6.07 -8.52
CA VAL A 104 -5.15 7.36 -8.03
C VAL A 104 -4.14 8.50 -8.20
N ASN A 105 -3.17 8.33 -9.10
CA ASN A 105 -2.10 9.27 -9.44
C ASN A 105 -1.14 9.57 -8.29
N GLY A 106 -0.96 8.62 -7.37
CA GLY A 106 0.11 8.63 -6.38
C GLY A 106 1.48 8.45 -7.01
N ALA A 107 2.52 8.85 -6.29
CA ALA A 107 3.90 8.67 -6.74
C ALA A 107 4.33 7.21 -6.68
N ILE A 108 5.21 6.79 -7.59
CA ILE A 108 5.93 5.52 -7.49
C ILE A 108 7.12 5.74 -6.57
N THR A 109 7.32 4.86 -5.60
CA THR A 109 8.43 4.95 -4.65
C THR A 109 9.21 3.65 -4.62
N LEU A 110 10.52 3.77 -4.39
CA LEU A 110 11.39 2.64 -4.12
C LEU A 110 11.51 2.47 -2.61
N GLU A 111 11.69 1.23 -2.15
CA GLU A 111 11.50 0.80 -0.76
C GLU A 111 12.41 1.49 0.28
N ASP A 112 13.51 2.12 -0.15
CA ASP A 112 14.59 2.51 0.77
C ASP A 112 14.44 3.92 1.38
N ASP A 113 13.69 4.83 0.75
CA ASP A 113 13.71 6.26 1.13
C ASP A 113 12.39 6.79 1.75
N ILE A 114 11.28 6.06 1.64
CA ILE A 114 9.95 6.53 2.06
C ILE A 114 9.25 5.46 2.91
N ASP A 115 8.96 5.81 4.17
CA ASP A 115 8.26 4.91 5.08
C ASP A 115 6.78 4.73 4.71
N VAL A 116 6.07 5.84 4.48
CA VAL A 116 4.64 5.86 4.16
C VAL A 116 4.29 7.06 3.29
N MET A 117 3.22 6.90 2.50
CA MET A 117 2.63 7.95 1.68
C MET A 117 1.20 8.22 2.13
N LEU A 118 0.79 9.50 2.16
CA LEU A 118 -0.56 9.92 2.48
C LEU A 118 -1.23 10.55 1.26
N LEU A 119 -2.39 10.02 0.86
CA LEU A 119 -3.14 10.46 -0.30
C LEU A 119 -4.57 10.85 0.07
N ASN A 120 -5.05 11.96 -0.48
CA ASN A 120 -6.42 12.42 -0.31
C ASN A 120 -7.21 12.25 -1.61
N PHE A 121 -8.36 11.57 -1.53
CA PHE A 121 -9.27 11.40 -2.65
C PHE A 121 -10.18 12.62 -2.81
N ARG A 122 -10.04 13.36 -3.91
CA ARG A 122 -11.01 14.42 -4.24
C ARG A 122 -12.33 13.86 -4.74
N GLU A 123 -12.27 12.76 -5.50
CA GLU A 123 -13.42 12.02 -5.99
C GLU A 123 -13.36 10.58 -5.52
N SER A 124 -14.53 9.97 -5.29
CA SER A 124 -14.62 8.61 -4.76
C SER A 124 -13.93 7.64 -5.72
N PRO A 125 -12.90 6.89 -5.28
CA PRO A 125 -12.28 5.88 -6.13
C PRO A 125 -13.17 4.64 -6.31
N LEU A 126 -14.19 4.50 -5.46
CA LEU A 126 -15.28 3.55 -5.67
C LEU A 126 -16.18 4.13 -6.77
N LYS A 127 -16.09 3.56 -7.97
CA LYS A 127 -17.07 3.82 -9.05
C LYS A 127 -18.48 3.48 -8.55
N PRO A 128 -19.52 4.17 -9.04
CA PRO A 128 -20.89 3.65 -8.95
C PRO A 128 -20.99 2.26 -9.58
#